data_AF-A0A7W6SWQ4-F1
#
_entry.id   AF-A0A7W6SWQ4-F1
#
_cell.length_a   1.000
_cell.length_b   1.000
_cell.length_c   1.000
_cell.angle_alpha   90.00
_cell.angle_beta   90.00
_cell.angle_gamma   90.00
#
_symmetry.space_group_name_H-M   'P 1'
#
loop_
_entity.id
_entity.type
_entity.pdbx_description
1 polymer ?
#
loop_
_entity_poly.entity_id
_entity_poly.type
_entity_poly.pdbx_seq_one_letter_code
_entity_poly.pdbx_strand_id
1 'polypeptide(L)'
;MTIWRPHPHIRVVAIGLHWRDGRLLAAEIRDDAGRIKGVRPLGGEIEFGESWRAALMRELNEELGIDVTITSEPLVLENIFVHEGSTGHEVMFICEVEFPDGAFAGEDRIDFLEDNGEPIVARWFNLADLDVDDGPSLYPTGLKDVLLGAKDGGT
;
A
#
# COMPACT_ATOMS: atom_id res chain seq x y z
N MET A 1 18.40 35.79 -3.07
CA MET A 1 18.36 34.53 -3.83
C MET A 1 17.04 33.87 -3.51
N THR A 2 16.13 33.76 -4.48
CA THR A 2 14.88 33.02 -4.30
C THR A 2 15.26 31.55 -4.21
N ILE A 3 15.12 30.96 -3.04
CA ILE A 3 15.32 29.52 -2.86
C ILE A 3 14.24 28.85 -3.71
N TRP A 4 14.64 28.28 -4.84
CA TRP A 4 13.75 27.45 -5.64
C TRP A 4 13.35 26.26 -4.76
N ARG A 5 12.07 26.18 -4.44
CA ARG A 5 11.46 25.00 -3.82
C ARG A 5 10.47 24.47 -4.86
N PRO A 6 10.56 23.19 -5.27
CA PRO A 6 9.53 22.60 -6.12
C PRO A 6 8.17 22.77 -5.43
N HIS A 7 7.13 22.98 -6.23
CA HIS A 7 5.79 23.16 -5.68
C HIS A 7 5.32 21.85 -5.03
N PRO A 8 4.61 21.93 -3.89
CA PRO A 8 3.89 20.78 -3.36
C PRO A 8 3.01 20.20 -4.46
N HIS A 9 3.09 18.88 -4.68
CA HIS A 9 2.34 18.18 -5.72
C HIS A 9 1.42 17.16 -5.05
N ILE A 10 0.24 16.96 -5.65
CA ILE A 10 -0.66 15.88 -5.29
C ILE A 10 -0.19 14.66 -6.07
N ARG A 11 0.13 13.58 -5.36
CA ARG A 11 0.47 12.31 -5.99
C ARG A 11 -0.81 11.53 -6.27
N VAL A 12 -0.87 10.84 -7.39
CA VAL A 12 -1.95 9.91 -7.67
C VAL A 12 -1.36 8.50 -7.63
N VAL A 13 -1.91 7.65 -6.79
CA VAL A 13 -1.29 6.36 -6.41
C VAL A 13 -2.29 5.24 -6.67
N ALA A 14 -1.81 4.06 -7.07
CA ALA A 14 -2.60 2.85 -7.14
C ALA A 14 -2.03 1.79 -6.17
N ILE A 15 -2.87 1.22 -5.31
CA ILE A 15 -2.47 0.18 -4.34
C ILE A 15 -3.33 -1.07 -4.45
N GLY A 16 -2.70 -2.22 -4.22
CA GLY A 16 -3.30 -3.55 -4.32
C GLY A 16 -3.56 -4.17 -2.95
N LEU A 17 -4.77 -4.67 -2.74
CA LEU A 17 -5.18 -5.41 -1.56
C LEU A 17 -5.17 -6.90 -1.88
N HIS A 18 -4.06 -7.56 -1.54
CA HIS A 18 -3.97 -9.01 -1.60
C HIS A 18 -4.30 -9.63 -0.25
N TRP A 19 -5.22 -10.60 -0.23
CA TRP A 19 -5.66 -11.29 0.96
C TRP A 19 -5.24 -12.77 0.94
N ARG A 20 -4.75 -13.26 2.09
CA ARG A 20 -4.48 -14.69 2.32
C ARG A 20 -4.94 -15.07 3.72
N ASP A 21 -5.83 -16.05 3.82
CA ASP A 21 -6.38 -16.53 5.10
C ASP A 21 -6.94 -15.40 5.98
N GLY A 22 -7.63 -14.44 5.36
CA GLY A 22 -8.22 -13.27 6.04
C GLY A 22 -7.21 -12.20 6.48
N ARG A 23 -5.95 -12.32 6.08
CA ARG A 23 -4.87 -11.36 6.38
C ARG A 23 -4.48 -10.57 5.14
N LEU A 24 -4.18 -9.29 5.33
CA LEU A 24 -3.81 -8.34 4.27
C LEU A 24 -2.29 -8.33 4.08
N LEU A 25 -1.83 -8.51 2.85
CA LEU A 25 -0.43 -8.27 2.51
C LEU A 25 -0.13 -6.77 2.57
N ALA A 26 0.89 -6.39 3.35
CA ALA A 26 1.37 -5.02 3.43
C ALA A 26 2.88 -4.98 3.69
N ALA A 27 3.56 -3.97 3.17
CA ALA A 27 4.94 -3.64 3.47
C ALA A 27 5.07 -3.05 4.88
N GLU A 28 6.10 -3.46 5.61
CA GLU A 28 6.47 -2.90 6.91
C GLU A 28 7.09 -1.52 6.75
N ILE A 29 6.56 -0.53 7.46
CA ILE A 29 7.15 0.79 7.61
C ILE A 29 7.82 0.85 8.98
N ARG A 30 9.13 1.06 9.00
CA ARG A 30 9.92 1.10 10.23
C ARG A 30 10.23 2.51 10.70
N ASP A 31 10.45 2.66 12.00
CA ASP A 31 11.06 3.87 12.58
C ASP A 31 12.59 3.77 12.55
N ASP A 32 13.27 4.86 12.95
CA ASP A 32 14.74 4.93 13.01
C ASP A 32 15.36 3.90 13.97
N ALA A 33 14.57 3.35 14.90
CA ALA A 33 14.99 2.29 15.82
C ALA A 33 14.74 0.88 15.23
N GLY A 34 14.25 0.79 13.99
CA GLY A 34 13.95 -0.44 13.29
C GLY A 34 12.64 -1.12 13.73
N ARG A 35 11.80 -0.48 14.55
CA ARG A 35 10.51 -1.03 14.98
C ARG A 35 9.47 -0.77 13.90
N ILE A 36 8.54 -1.71 13.71
CA ILE A 36 7.42 -1.52 12.77
C ILE A 36 6.49 -0.46 13.37
N LYS A 37 6.47 0.73 12.78
CA LYS A 37 5.57 1.83 13.19
C LYS A 37 4.25 1.79 12.44
N GLY A 38 4.25 1.20 11.24
CA GLY A 38 3.04 0.99 10.47
C GLY A 38 3.26 0.03 9.32
N VAL A 39 2.21 -0.17 8.54
CA VAL A 39 2.21 -1.02 7.36
C VAL A 39 1.42 -0.35 6.25
N ARG A 40 1.76 -0.63 5.00
CA ARG A 40 1.06 -0.10 3.83
C ARG A 40 0.90 -1.18 2.76
N PRO A 41 -0.29 -1.35 2.15
CA PRO A 41 -0.44 -2.20 0.98
C PRO A 41 0.48 -1.78 -0.16
N LEU A 42 0.83 -2.74 -0.98
CA LEU A 42 1.78 -2.61 -2.07
C LEU A 42 1.22 -1.85 -3.26
N GLY A 43 2.10 -1.30 -4.10
CA GLY A 43 1.76 -0.41 -5.20
C GLY A 43 2.42 0.96 -5.07
N GLY A 44 2.19 1.83 -6.05
CA GLY A 44 2.94 3.07 -6.17
C GLY A 44 2.29 4.12 -7.06
N GLU A 45 3.12 5.07 -7.50
CA GLU A 45 2.65 6.27 -8.18
C GLU A 45 2.25 5.97 -9.63
N ILE A 46 1.18 6.61 -10.08
CA ILE A 46 0.75 6.54 -11.47
C ILE A 46 1.62 7.49 -12.28
N GLU A 47 2.28 6.95 -13.31
CA GLU A 47 3.09 7.77 -14.20
C GLU A 47 2.23 8.64 -15.14
N PHE A 48 2.82 9.73 -15.65
CA PHE A 48 2.10 10.61 -16.57
C PHE A 48 1.73 9.88 -17.88
N GLY A 49 0.42 9.83 -18.17
CA GLY A 49 -0.11 9.12 -19.33
C GLY A 49 -0.41 7.64 -19.08
N GLU A 50 -0.11 7.14 -17.88
CA GLU A 50 -0.41 5.79 -17.43
C GLU A 50 -1.84 5.73 -16.83
N SER A 51 -2.51 4.59 -17.02
CA SER A 51 -3.78 4.33 -16.32
C SER A 51 -3.51 3.74 -14.95
N TRP A 52 -4.36 3.99 -13.95
CA TRP A 52 -4.19 3.42 -12.61
C TRP A 52 -4.08 1.88 -12.61
N ARG A 53 -4.77 1.19 -13.53
CA ARG A 53 -4.68 -0.28 -13.67
C ARG A 53 -3.30 -0.71 -14.13
N ALA A 54 -2.77 0.00 -15.13
CA ALA A 54 -1.43 -0.26 -15.65
C ALA A 54 -0.37 0.01 -14.57
N ALA A 55 -0.49 1.12 -13.85
CA ALA A 55 0.38 1.45 -12.72
C ALA A 55 0.36 0.34 -11.67
N LEU A 56 -0.83 -0.08 -11.21
CA LEU A 56 -0.93 -1.13 -10.19
C LEU A 56 -0.28 -2.46 -10.62
N MET A 57 -0.48 -2.87 -11.88
CA MET A 57 0.15 -4.08 -12.40
C MET A 57 1.67 -3.93 -12.53
N ARG A 58 2.16 -2.78 -13.00
CA ARG A 58 3.59 -2.48 -13.11
C ARG A 58 4.25 -2.49 -11.73
N GLU A 59 3.71 -1.75 -10.77
CA GLU A 59 4.27 -1.61 -9.43
C GLU A 59 4.34 -2.98 -8.73
N LEU A 60 3.27 -3.77 -8.75
CA LEU A 60 3.29 -5.11 -8.15
C LEU A 60 4.25 -6.06 -8.89
N ASN A 61 4.48 -5.88 -10.19
CA ASN A 61 5.50 -6.63 -10.91
C ASN A 61 6.92 -6.20 -10.52
N GLU A 62 7.17 -4.90 -10.37
CA GLU A 62 8.46 -4.34 -9.94
C GLU A 62 8.81 -4.78 -8.52
N GLU A 63 7.84 -4.72 -7.60
CA GLU A 63 8.02 -5.08 -6.18
C GLU A 63 8.09 -6.60 -5.99
N LEU A 64 7.24 -7.39 -6.65
CA LEU A 64 7.07 -8.81 -6.33
C LEU A 64 7.53 -9.77 -7.44
N GLY A 65 7.81 -9.28 -8.64
CA GLY A 65 8.18 -10.11 -9.79
C GLY A 65 7.05 -11.01 -10.29
N ILE A 66 5.79 -10.64 -10.07
CA ILE A 66 4.61 -11.43 -10.47
C ILE A 66 3.61 -10.59 -11.26
N ASP A 67 2.82 -11.27 -12.10
CA ASP A 67 1.67 -10.67 -12.78
C ASP A 67 0.42 -10.92 -11.94
N VAL A 68 -0.29 -9.85 -11.55
CA VAL A 68 -1.50 -9.96 -10.73
C VAL A 68 -2.77 -9.73 -11.55
N THR A 69 -3.91 -10.19 -11.02
CA THR A 69 -5.23 -9.88 -11.58
C THR A 69 -5.99 -8.93 -10.67
N ILE A 70 -6.51 -7.83 -11.21
CA ILE A 70 -7.38 -6.89 -10.47
C ILE A 70 -8.80 -7.45 -10.45
N THR A 71 -9.36 -7.63 -9.25
CA THR A 71 -10.64 -8.35 -9.05
C THR A 71 -11.79 -7.50 -8.54
N SER A 72 -11.54 -6.22 -8.21
CA SER A 72 -12.58 -5.29 -7.77
C SER A 72 -12.65 -4.01 -8.60
N GLU A 73 -13.74 -3.27 -8.42
CA GLU A 73 -13.76 -1.85 -8.75
C GLU A 73 -12.86 -1.07 -7.78
N PRO A 74 -12.29 0.08 -8.20
CA PRO A 74 -11.45 0.87 -7.33
C PRO A 74 -12.27 1.60 -6.27
N LEU A 75 -11.86 1.44 -5.02
CA LEU A 75 -12.13 2.42 -3.98
C LEU A 75 -11.22 3.63 -4.22
N VAL A 76 -11.76 4.84 -4.09
CA VAL A 76 -10.98 6.08 -4.15
C VAL A 76 -10.88 6.69 -2.76
N LEU A 77 -9.66 6.99 -2.32
CA LEU A 77 -9.39 7.60 -1.03
C LEU A 77 -8.46 8.81 -1.18
N GLU A 78 -8.81 9.92 -0.55
CA GLU A 78 -7.93 11.08 -0.42
C GLU A 78 -7.18 10.98 0.90
N ASN A 79 -5.85 11.02 0.84
CA ASN A 79 -4.97 10.89 1.99
C ASN A 79 -4.10 12.14 2.12
N ILE A 80 -4.36 12.95 3.16
CA ILE A 80 -3.55 14.13 3.50
C ILE A 80 -2.88 13.85 4.84
N PHE A 81 -1.55 13.91 4.86
CA PHE A 81 -0.75 13.52 6.03
C PHE A 81 0.47 14.41 6.21
N VAL A 82 1.16 14.24 7.33
CA VAL A 82 2.46 14.88 7.59
C VAL A 82 3.51 13.79 7.72
N HIS A 83 4.57 13.88 6.91
CA HIS A 83 5.70 12.97 6.93
C HIS A 83 6.99 13.80 7.04
N GLU A 84 7.83 13.51 8.03
CA GLU A 84 9.08 14.25 8.29
C GLU A 84 8.91 15.78 8.29
N GLY A 85 7.80 16.26 8.88
CA GLY A 85 7.46 17.68 8.98
C GLY A 85 6.95 18.33 7.68
N SER A 86 6.74 17.55 6.61
CA SER A 86 6.21 18.01 5.32
C SER A 86 4.81 17.45 5.06
N THR A 87 3.93 18.27 4.49
CA THR A 87 2.59 17.82 4.07
C THR A 87 2.69 16.92 2.84
N GLY A 88 2.18 15.70 2.95
CA GLY A 88 1.90 14.79 1.84
C GLY A 88 0.43 14.86 1.45
N HIS A 89 0.13 14.68 0.16
CA HIS A 89 -1.23 14.63 -0.37
C HIS A 89 -1.28 13.59 -1.50
N GLU A 90 -2.07 12.55 -1.28
CA GLU A 90 -2.29 11.47 -2.23
C GLU A 90 -3.78 11.33 -2.57
N VAL A 91 -4.07 11.07 -3.85
CA VAL A 91 -5.37 10.55 -4.31
C VAL A 91 -5.13 9.11 -4.75
N MET A 92 -5.82 8.16 -4.11
CA MET A 92 -5.45 6.75 -4.17
C MET A 92 -6.56 5.93 -4.80
N PHE A 93 -6.21 5.11 -5.80
CA PHE A 93 -7.04 4.01 -6.31
C PHE A 93 -6.65 2.74 -5.57
N ILE A 94 -7.61 2.09 -4.93
CA ILE A 94 -7.39 0.94 -4.05
C ILE A 94 -8.25 -0.20 -4.56
N CYS A 95 -7.64 -1.34 -4.91
CA CYS A 95 -8.35 -2.48 -5.49
C CYS A 95 -7.93 -3.80 -4.85
N GLU A 96 -8.84 -4.76 -4.82
CA GLU A 96 -8.47 -6.15 -4.56
C GLU A 96 -7.71 -6.74 -5.74
N VAL A 97 -6.69 -7.54 -5.41
CA VAL A 97 -5.85 -8.24 -6.39
C VAL A 97 -5.65 -9.69 -6.01
N GLU A 98 -5.67 -10.55 -7.02
CA GLU A 98 -5.31 -11.95 -6.92
C GLU A 98 -3.90 -12.18 -7.48
N PHE A 99 -3.12 -12.97 -6.75
CA PHE A 99 -1.81 -13.42 -7.18
C PHE A 99 -1.95 -14.71 -8.00
N PRO A 100 -0.96 -15.05 -8.85
CA PRO A 100 -0.94 -16.33 -9.54
C PRO A 100 -1.02 -17.51 -8.57
N ASP A 101 -1.64 -18.61 -9.02
CA ASP A 101 -1.74 -19.83 -8.22
C ASP A 101 -0.35 -20.29 -7.72
N GLY A 102 -0.24 -20.45 -6.41
CA GLY A 102 0.99 -20.91 -5.76
C GLY A 102 2.06 -19.83 -5.53
N ALA A 103 1.85 -18.59 -5.99
CA ALA A 103 2.77 -17.49 -5.72
C ALA A 103 2.91 -17.27 -4.20
N PHE A 104 4.15 -17.29 -3.71
CA PHE A 104 4.49 -17.17 -2.29
C PHE A 104 3.78 -18.18 -1.36
N ALA A 105 3.34 -19.31 -1.89
CA ALA A 105 2.70 -20.36 -1.10
C ALA A 105 3.70 -20.93 -0.07
N GLY A 106 3.33 -20.90 1.21
CA GLY A 106 4.19 -21.35 2.31
C GLY A 106 5.19 -20.30 2.81
N GLU A 107 5.26 -19.12 2.18
CA GLU A 107 6.11 -18.02 2.63
C GLU A 107 5.39 -17.17 3.68
N ASP A 108 6.08 -16.84 4.78
CA ASP A 108 5.55 -15.97 5.84
C ASP A 108 5.84 -14.48 5.61
N ARG A 109 6.73 -14.17 4.67
CA ARG A 109 7.10 -12.81 4.27
C ARG A 109 7.57 -12.78 2.81
N ILE A 110 7.61 -11.60 2.24
CA ILE A 110 8.24 -11.32 0.94
C ILE A 110 9.27 -10.22 1.15
N ASP A 111 10.50 -10.46 0.70
CA ASP A 111 11.58 -9.47 0.74
C ASP A 111 11.78 -8.92 -0.69
N PHE A 112 11.76 -7.60 -0.86
CA PHE A 112 12.01 -6.92 -2.14
C PHE A 112 12.78 -5.62 -1.95
N LEU A 113 13.12 -4.93 -3.04
CA LEU A 113 13.87 -3.67 -3.01
C LEU A 113 12.99 -2.53 -3.53
N GLU A 114 13.02 -1.39 -2.86
CA GLU A 114 12.57 -0.13 -3.46
C GLU A 114 13.51 0.34 -4.57
N ASP A 115 13.06 1.31 -5.38
CA ASP A 115 13.84 1.95 -6.45
C ASP A 115 15.19 2.52 -5.97
N ASN A 116 15.24 2.96 -4.72
CA ASN A 116 16.45 3.49 -4.08
C ASN A 116 17.40 2.39 -3.57
N GLY A 117 17.02 1.11 -3.69
CA GLY A 117 17.75 -0.06 -3.22
C GLY A 117 17.51 -0.44 -1.76
N GLU A 118 16.59 0.23 -1.05
CA GLU A 118 16.23 -0.09 0.32
C GLU A 118 15.46 -1.42 0.39
N PRO A 119 15.86 -2.36 1.27
CA PRO A 119 15.14 -3.61 1.43
C PRO A 119 13.83 -3.41 2.18
N ILE A 120 12.73 -3.81 1.54
CA ILE A 120 11.39 -3.82 2.10
C ILE A 120 10.97 -5.25 2.44
N VAL A 121 10.22 -5.38 3.54
CA VAL A 121 9.63 -6.64 3.98
C VAL A 121 8.11 -6.48 3.96
N ALA A 122 7.42 -7.30 3.18
CA ALA A 122 5.97 -7.45 3.25
C ALA A 122 5.57 -8.71 4.00
N ARG A 123 4.47 -8.62 4.75
CA ARG A 123 3.84 -9.76 5.46
C ARG A 123 2.33 -9.67 5.38
N TRP A 124 1.67 -10.77 5.72
CA TRP A 124 0.22 -10.83 5.85
C TRP A 124 -0.21 -10.49 7.28
N PHE A 125 -0.84 -9.34 7.46
CA PHE A 125 -1.29 -8.81 8.74
C PHE A 125 -2.78 -9.08 8.97
N ASN A 126 -3.15 -9.42 10.21
CA ASN A 126 -4.54 -9.45 10.61
C ASN A 126 -5.00 -8.01 10.89
N LEU A 127 -6.11 -7.58 10.28
CA LEU A 127 -6.67 -6.24 10.50
C LEU A 127 -6.96 -5.94 11.98
N ALA A 128 -7.26 -6.97 12.78
CA ALA A 128 -7.50 -6.81 14.21
C ALA A 128 -6.27 -6.32 14.99
N ASP A 129 -5.06 -6.55 14.45
CA ASP A 129 -3.79 -6.20 15.09
C ASP A 129 -3.24 -4.84 14.59
N LEU A 130 -3.91 -4.20 13.61
CA LEU A 130 -3.53 -2.91 13.04
C LEU A 130 -4.35 -1.78 13.67
N ASP A 131 -3.83 -0.55 13.73
CA ASP A 131 -4.52 0.62 14.30
C ASP A 131 -5.09 0.37 15.72
N VAL A 132 -4.28 -0.27 16.57
CA VAL A 132 -4.57 -0.51 17.98
C VAL A 132 -3.44 0.05 18.85
N ASP A 133 -3.69 0.22 20.14
CA ASP A 133 -2.66 0.65 21.09
C ASP A 133 -1.44 -0.29 21.01
N ASP A 134 -0.25 0.31 20.91
CA ASP A 134 1.05 -0.38 20.73
C ASP A 134 1.16 -1.27 19.47
N GLY A 135 0.17 -1.27 18.58
CA GLY A 135 0.19 -1.94 17.28
C GLY A 135 0.63 -1.01 16.14
N PRO A 136 1.01 -1.58 14.98
CA PRO A 136 1.35 -0.78 13.81
C PRO A 136 0.12 -0.10 13.20
N SER A 137 0.28 1.14 12.73
CA SER A 137 -0.76 1.83 11.96
C SER A 137 -0.94 1.24 10.56
N LEU A 138 -2.16 1.20 10.03
CA LEU A 138 -2.43 0.90 8.63
C LEU A 138 -2.50 2.19 7.81
N TYR A 139 -1.65 2.29 6.80
CA TYR A 139 -1.67 3.40 5.86
C TYR A 139 -2.28 2.99 4.51
N PRO A 140 -2.97 3.90 3.80
CA PRO A 140 -3.31 5.27 4.22
C PRO A 140 -4.29 5.30 5.39
N THR A 141 -4.28 6.40 6.15
CA THR A 141 -5.20 6.60 7.29
C THR A 141 -6.65 6.46 6.83
N GLY A 142 -7.46 5.73 7.60
CA GLY A 142 -8.88 5.47 7.29
C GLY A 142 -9.10 4.26 6.39
N LEU A 143 -8.06 3.63 5.83
CA LEU A 143 -8.22 2.41 5.04
C LEU A 143 -8.91 1.29 5.84
N LYS A 144 -8.52 1.08 7.10
CA LYS A 144 -9.09 0.02 7.95
C LYS A 144 -10.61 0.17 8.08
N ASP A 145 -11.09 1.38 8.34
CA ASP A 145 -12.53 1.65 8.51
C ASP A 145 -13.31 1.35 7.23
N VAL A 146 -12.74 1.70 6.06
CA VAL A 146 -13.39 1.40 4.78
C VAL A 146 -13.43 -0.10 4.52
N LEU A 147 -12.34 -0.84 4.82
CA LEU A 147 -12.28 -2.29 4.66
C LEU A 147 -13.28 -3.02 5.57
N LEU A 148 -13.51 -2.51 6.78
CA LEU A 148 -14.51 -3.06 7.69
C LEU A 148 -15.93 -2.69 7.25
N GLY A 149 -16.17 -1.43 6.85
CA GLY A 149 -17.47 -0.97 6.38
C GLY A 149 -17.93 -1.62 5.07
N ALA A 150 -17.01 -1.96 4.17
CA ALA A 150 -17.32 -2.69 2.93
C ALA A 150 -17.85 -4.11 3.20
N LYS A 151 -17.41 -4.75 4.29
CA LYS A 151 -17.88 -6.09 4.68
C LYS A 151 -19.29 -6.10 5.25
N ASP A 152 -19.74 -4.98 5.83
CA ASP A 152 -21.08 -4.85 6.40
C ASP A 152 -22.17 -4.51 5.34
N GLY A 153 -21.75 -4.08 4.14
CA GLY A 153 -22.65 -3.68 3.04
C GLY A 153 -22.99 -4.78 2.02
N GLY A 154 -22.44 -5.99 2.17
CA GLY A 154 -22.69 -7.13 1.29
C GLY A 154 -23.60 -8.17 1.94
N THR A 155 -24.93 -7.97 1.84
CA THR A 155 -25.94 -9.04 2.04
C THR A 155 -26.85 -9.13 0.84
#